data_AF-A0A7T6ZEX7-F1
#
_entry.id   AF-A0A7T6ZEX7-F1
#
_cell.length_a   1.000
_cell.length_b   1.000
_cell.length_c   1.000
_cell.angle_alpha   90.00
_cell.angle_beta   90.00
_cell.angle_gamma   90.00
#
_symmetry.space_group_name_H-M   'P 1'
#
loop_
_entity.id
_entity.type
_entity.pdbx_description
1 polymer ?
#
loop_
_entity_poly.entity_id
_entity_poly.type
_entity_poly.pdbx_seq_one_letter_code
_entity_poly.pdbx_strand_id
1 'polypeptide(L)' 'MGRIHPVDRTGSPEEVAALVAFLVADEDGFVTGKIYTVDSGRTSKLSLPWGYQLFSS' A
#
# COMPACT_ATOMS: atom_id res chain seq x y z
N MET A 1 14.96 7.79 7.29
CA MET A 1 13.48 7.75 7.17
C MET A 1 13.01 6.61 6.26
N GLY A 2 13.56 5.40 6.39
CA GLY A 2 13.26 4.27 5.48
C GLY A 2 12.50 3.08 6.09
N ARG A 3 12.29 3.06 7.42
CA ARG A 3 11.72 1.88 8.11
C ARG A 3 10.18 1.82 8.15
N ILE A 4 9.48 2.83 7.65
CA ILE A 4 8.00 2.93 7.76
C ILE A 4 7.30 2.39 6.50
N HIS A 5 7.95 2.42 5.33
CA HIS A 5 7.38 1.89 4.08
C HIS A 5 7.87 0.45 3.84
N PRO A 6 6.99 -0.55 3.67
CA PRO A 6 7.40 -1.93 3.33
C PRO A 6 8.20 -2.05 2.02
N VAL A 7 8.04 -1.09 1.13
CA VAL A 7 8.89 -0.81 -0.02
C VAL A 7 9.63 0.47 0.32
N ASP A 8 10.95 0.43 0.54
CA ASP A 8 11.78 1.53 1.06
C ASP A 8 11.99 2.66 0.02
N ARG A 9 10.89 3.19 -0.52
CA ARG A 9 10.86 4.32 -1.45
C ARG A 9 9.50 5.02 -1.43
N THR A 10 9.47 6.23 -1.97
CA THR A 10 8.22 6.92 -2.31
C THR A 10 7.55 6.20 -3.49
N GLY A 11 6.21 6.13 -3.45
CA GLY A 11 5.40 5.66 -4.57
C GLY A 11 5.49 6.59 -5.78
N SER A 12 5.13 6.08 -6.95
CA SER A 12 5.07 6.82 -8.21
C SER A 12 3.63 6.87 -8.75
N PRO A 13 3.22 7.92 -9.49
CA PRO A 13 1.90 7.99 -10.12
C PRO A 13 1.57 6.76 -10.99
N GLU A 14 2.58 6.16 -11.61
CA GLU A 14 2.48 5.00 -12.48
C GLU A 14 1.94 3.76 -11.74
N GLU A 15 2.19 3.65 -10.43
CA GLU A 15 1.68 2.53 -9.62
C GLU A 15 0.17 2.64 -9.39
N VAL A 16 -0.36 3.87 -9.29
CA VAL A 16 -1.81 4.10 -9.25
C VAL A 16 -2.41 3.85 -10.62
N ALA A 17 -1.75 4.31 -11.69
CA ALA A 17 -2.21 4.11 -13.06
C ALA A 17 -2.29 2.61 -13.42
N ALA A 18 -1.33 1.80 -12.97
CA ALA A 18 -1.35 0.35 -13.18
C ALA A 18 -2.56 -0.32 -12.51
N LEU A 19 -2.92 0.09 -11.28
CA LEU A 19 -4.12 -0.41 -10.61
C LEU A 19 -5.39 0.02 -11.36
N VAL A 20 -5.45 1.26 -11.85
CA VAL A 20 -6.60 1.73 -12.64
C VAL A 20 -6.72 0.92 -13.93
N ALA A 21 -5.61 0.70 -14.64
CA ALA A 21 -5.58 -0.08 -15.88
C ALA A 21 -6.08 -1.52 -15.67
N PHE A 22 -5.73 -2.14 -14.54
CA PHE A 22 -6.27 -3.43 -14.13
C PHE A 22 -7.79 -3.36 -13.93
N LEU A 23 -8.29 -2.42 -13.10
CA LEU A 23 -9.71 -2.32 -12.77
C LEU A 23 -10.64 -1.97 -13.95
N VAL A 24 -10.12 -1.39 -15.03
CA VAL A 24 -10.89 -1.06 -16.25
C VAL A 24 -10.78 -2.15 -17.31
N ALA A 25 -10.07 -3.25 -17.05
CA ALA A 25 -10.00 -4.37 -17.96
C ALA A 25 -11.36 -5.07 -18.08
N ASP A 26 -11.66 -5.60 -19.27
CA ASP A 26 -12.96 -6.22 -19.58
C ASP A 26 -13.31 -7.41 -18.66
N GLU A 27 -12.28 -8.09 -18.15
CA GLU A 27 -12.40 -9.22 -17.23
C GLU A 27 -12.83 -8.86 -15.80
N ASP A 28 -12.73 -7.59 -15.39
CA ASP A 28 -12.97 -7.14 -14.01
C ASP A 28 -14.41 -6.68 -13.74
N GLY A 29 -15.36 -7.02 -14.61
CA GLY A 29 -16.75 -6.53 -14.57
C GLY A 29 -17.56 -6.84 -13.29
N PHE A 30 -17.05 -7.66 -12.36
CA PHE A 30 -17.68 -7.96 -11.07
C PHE A 30 -17.05 -7.19 -9.88
N VAL A 31 -15.98 -6.44 -10.12
CA VAL A 31 -15.27 -5.67 -9.09
C VAL A 31 -15.95 -4.31 -8.92
N THR A 32 -16.72 -4.15 -7.84
CA THR A 32 -17.41 -2.89 -7.53
C THR A 32 -17.54 -2.66 -6.03
N GLY A 33 -17.71 -1.39 -5.63
CA GLY A 33 -17.90 -0.98 -4.24
C GLY A 33 -16.68 -1.21 -3.33
N LYS A 34 -15.48 -1.27 -3.90
CA LYS A 34 -14.22 -1.50 -3.16
C LYS A 34 -13.38 -0.24 -3.05
N ILE A 35 -12.59 -0.16 -1.98
CA ILE A 35 -11.55 0.83 -1.78
C ILE A 35 -10.21 0.10 -1.84
N TYR A 36 -9.33 0.54 -2.73
CA TYR A 36 -7.99 -0.01 -2.89
C TYR A 36 -6.95 1.01 -2.41
N THR A 37 -6.08 0.60 -1.49
CA THR A 37 -5.00 1.43 -0.96
C THR A 37 -3.70 1.14 -1.70
N VAL A 38 -3.06 2.16 -2.26
CA VAL A 38 -1.75 2.08 -2.92
C VAL A 38 -0.72 2.88 -2.12
N ASP A 39 -0.23 2.30 -1.03
CA ASP A 39 0.64 3.01 -0.07
C ASP A 39 1.85 2.18 0.39
N SER A 40 2.25 1.22 -0.45
CA SER A 40 3.30 0.25 -0.15
C SER A 40 2.98 -0.68 1.04
N GLY A 41 1.75 -0.72 1.58
CA GLY A 41 1.39 -1.56 2.73
C GLY A 41 1.60 -0.86 4.08
N ARG A 42 1.72 0.46 4.07
CA ARG A 42 1.83 1.29 5.28
C ARG A 42 0.57 1.17 6.13
N THR A 43 -0.60 1.16 5.51
CA THR A 43 -1.90 1.00 6.20
C THR A 43 -2.09 -0.41 6.77
N SER A 44 -1.37 -1.41 6.25
CA SER A 44 -1.40 -2.78 6.76
C SER A 44 -0.52 -3.02 7.98
N LYS A 45 0.40 -2.09 8.31
CA LYS A 45 1.20 -2.17 9.55
C LYS A 45 0.38 -1.63 10.71
N LEU A 46 0.10 -2.49 11.70
CA LEU A 46 -0.43 -2.06 12.99
C LEU A 46 0.48 -0.97 13.57
N SER A 47 -0.08 0.13 14.10
CA SER A 47 0.72 1.07 14.88
C SER A 47 1.31 0.29 16.05
N LEU A 48 2.62 0.07 16.03
CA LEU A 48 3.28 -0.54 17.18
C LEU A 48 3.00 0.35 18.40
N PRO A 49 2.61 -0.23 19.55
CA PRO A 49 2.55 0.52 20.80
C PRO A 49 3.90 1.21 21.01
N TRP A 50 3.86 2.43 21.57
CA TRP A 50 5.03 3.28 21.83
C TRP A 50 6.02 2.59 22.78
N GLY A 51 6.84 1.67 22.26
CA GLY A 51 7.73 0.81 23.04
C GLY A 51 8.38 -0.34 22.25
N TYR A 52 7.76 -0.82 21.17
CA TYR A 52 8.32 -1.96 20.41
C TYR A 52 9.48 -1.60 19.46
N GLN A 53 9.72 -0.30 19.18
CA GLN A 53 10.82 0.13 18.31
C GLN A 53 12.20 0.16 19.02
N LEU A 54 12.25 -0.02 20.34
CA LEU A 54 13.49 0.10 21.12
C LEU A 54 14.29 -1.21 21.27
N PHE A 55 13.71 -2.36 20.90
CA PHE A 55 14.32 -3.68 21.15
C PHE A 55 14.68 -4.48 19.88
N SER A 56 14.63 -3.86 18.70
CA SER A 56 15.11 -4.48 17.45
C SER A 56 16.36 -3.76 16.94
N SER A 57 17.49 -4.06 17.58
CA SER A 57 18.86 -3.80 17.12
C SER A 57 19.47 -5.07 16.56
#